data_AF-A0A920TMI3-F1
#
_entry.id   AF-A0A920TMI3-F1
#
_cell.length_a   1.000
_cell.length_b   1.000
_cell.length_c   1.000
_cell.angle_alpha   90.00
_cell.angle_beta   90.00
_cell.angle_gamma   90.00
#
_symmetry.space_group_name_H-M   'P 1'
#
loop_
_entity.id
_entity.type
_entity.pdbx_description
1 polymer ?
#
loop_
_entity_poly.entity_id
_entity_poly.type
_entity_poly.pdbx_seq_one_letter_code
_entity_poly.pdbx_strand_id
1 'polypeptide(L)'
;MRYGENPHQKAAFYVDETKQGNGLGNAIQLQGKQLSYNNIADTDAALECVKSFEEPTCVIIKHANPCGVATDVDITEAYKKAFDADSTSAFGGIIALNRKLEEKTAQQIIDNQFVEVIIAPGVSSSAQKILNTKENIRVLEMESMDKLSSGFKFLSVTDGLLIQEIDNGSISAKDLKIVSSREPTEEEVQDCLFAWKVCKFVKSNAIVYAKNNQTVGVGAGQMSRIDSAQIAASKAEESGFKTKGCAMASDAFFPFRDGIDVAASMGISSIIQPGGSIRDDEIIEAANEANMAMIFTGMRHFRH
;
A
#
# COMPACT_ATOMS: atom_id res chain seq x y z
N MET A 1 11.12 24.75 0.11
CA MET A 1 9.69 24.37 -0.02
C MET A 1 8.84 25.48 0.60
N ARG A 2 7.52 25.52 0.34
CA ARG A 2 6.66 26.59 0.90
C ARG A 2 6.61 26.57 2.43
N TYR A 3 6.56 25.37 3.03
CA TYR A 3 6.58 25.09 4.46
C TYR A 3 6.92 23.59 4.67
N GLY A 4 7.09 23.16 5.92
CA GLY A 4 7.31 21.77 6.34
C GLY A 4 6.01 20.95 6.40
N GLU A 5 5.86 20.06 7.38
CA GLU A 5 4.60 19.33 7.57
C GLU A 5 3.43 20.28 7.84
N ASN A 6 3.70 21.36 8.58
CA ASN A 6 2.74 22.38 8.98
C ASN A 6 3.15 23.78 8.46
N PRO A 7 2.20 24.70 8.20
CA PRO A 7 2.48 26.02 7.64
C PRO A 7 3.50 26.89 8.39
N HIS A 8 3.64 26.70 9.70
CA HIS A 8 4.56 27.47 10.54
C HIS A 8 6.01 26.92 10.51
N GLN A 9 6.24 25.75 9.92
CA GLN A 9 7.55 25.11 9.82
C GLN A 9 8.20 25.46 8.47
N LYS A 10 9.52 25.71 8.47
CA LYS A 10 10.30 25.87 7.24
C LYS A 10 10.82 24.51 6.78
N ALA A 11 10.98 24.30 5.46
CA ALA A 11 11.52 23.06 4.92
C ALA A 11 12.26 23.21 3.59
N ALA A 12 13.15 22.26 3.35
CA ALA A 12 13.88 22.05 2.11
C ALA A 12 13.86 20.56 1.73
N PHE A 13 13.92 20.28 0.44
CA PHE A 13 14.08 18.93 -0.11
C PHE A 13 15.48 18.85 -0.72
N TYR A 14 16.25 17.85 -0.31
CA TYR A 14 17.62 17.61 -0.79
C TYR A 14 17.63 16.31 -1.59
N VAL A 15 18.38 16.31 -2.69
CA VAL A 15 18.57 15.15 -3.56
C VAL A 15 20.02 14.70 -3.47
N ASP A 16 20.22 13.39 -3.37
CA ASP A 16 21.53 12.77 -3.41
C ASP A 16 21.96 12.58 -4.87
N GLU A 17 22.79 13.47 -5.38
CA GLU A 17 23.28 13.46 -6.76
C GLU A 17 24.20 12.28 -7.08
N THR A 18 24.62 11.50 -6.07
CA THR A 18 25.43 10.28 -6.28
C THR A 18 24.58 9.08 -6.68
N LYS A 19 23.25 9.14 -6.47
CA LYS A 19 22.31 8.06 -6.80
C LYS A 19 21.59 8.35 -8.11
N GLN A 20 21.64 7.41 -9.05
CA GLN A 20 20.96 7.56 -10.33
C GLN A 20 19.64 6.77 -10.40
N GLY A 21 18.55 7.47 -10.74
CA GLY A 21 17.47 6.96 -11.58
C GLY A 21 16.19 6.42 -10.91
N ASN A 22 16.22 5.94 -9.66
CA ASN A 22 15.10 5.10 -9.17
C ASN A 22 14.25 5.70 -8.04
N GLY A 23 14.61 6.87 -7.52
CA GLY A 23 13.91 7.51 -6.40
C GLY A 23 13.26 8.84 -6.78
N LEU A 24 12.34 9.32 -5.96
CA LEU A 24 11.57 10.55 -6.17
C LEU A 24 12.42 11.80 -6.48
N GLY A 25 13.65 11.86 -5.94
CA GLY A 25 14.59 12.95 -6.23
C GLY A 25 14.98 13.11 -7.70
N ASN A 26 14.72 12.09 -8.53
CA ASN A 26 14.97 12.10 -9.98
C ASN A 26 13.69 12.32 -10.81
N ALA A 27 12.53 12.51 -10.18
CA ALA A 27 11.28 12.71 -10.90
C ALA A 27 11.22 14.12 -11.52
N ILE A 28 10.69 14.20 -12.75
CA ILE A 28 10.50 15.44 -13.49
C ILE A 28 9.06 15.91 -13.28
N GLN A 29 8.88 17.14 -12.79
CA GLN A 29 7.55 17.73 -12.66
C GLN A 29 7.11 18.36 -14.00
N LEU A 30 6.13 17.74 -14.67
CA LEU A 30 5.61 18.16 -15.97
C LEU A 30 4.60 19.32 -15.88
N GLN A 31 3.80 19.36 -14.81
CA GLN A 31 2.83 20.43 -14.53
C GLN A 31 2.57 20.58 -13.03
N GLY A 32 1.77 21.59 -12.67
CA GLY A 32 1.27 21.77 -11.31
C GLY A 32 2.01 22.79 -10.48
N LYS A 33 1.48 23.03 -9.28
CA LYS A 33 2.12 23.86 -8.26
C LYS A 33 3.41 23.23 -7.76
N GLN A 34 4.28 24.03 -7.15
CA GLN A 34 5.42 23.51 -6.38
C GLN A 34 4.97 22.42 -5.39
N LEU A 35 5.74 21.32 -5.30
CA LEU A 35 5.51 20.24 -4.33
C LEU A 35 5.68 20.74 -2.89
N SER A 36 4.74 20.36 -2.02
CA SER A 36 4.84 20.57 -0.57
C SER A 36 5.66 19.46 0.11
N TYR A 37 6.02 19.66 1.38
CA TYR A 37 6.70 18.63 2.19
C TYR A 37 5.92 17.32 2.20
N ASN A 38 4.62 17.39 2.49
CA ASN A 38 3.74 16.23 2.53
C ASN A 38 3.58 15.60 1.15
N ASN A 39 3.57 16.39 0.07
CA ASN A 39 3.55 15.82 -1.28
C ASN A 39 4.78 14.95 -1.55
N ILE A 40 5.97 15.38 -1.12
CA ILE A 40 7.19 14.58 -1.29
C ILE A 40 7.09 13.28 -0.50
N ALA A 41 6.74 13.35 0.79
CA ALA A 41 6.65 12.16 1.65
C ALA A 41 5.59 11.15 1.15
N ASP A 42 4.39 11.62 0.79
CA ASP A 42 3.31 10.77 0.30
C ASP A 42 3.63 10.19 -1.09
N THR A 43 4.30 10.95 -1.96
CA THR A 43 4.71 10.45 -3.30
C THR A 43 5.79 9.38 -3.17
N ASP A 44 6.75 9.55 -2.26
CA ASP A 44 7.79 8.55 -2.02
C ASP A 44 7.18 7.24 -1.50
N ALA A 45 6.22 7.33 -0.57
CA ALA A 45 5.47 6.16 -0.09
C ALA A 45 4.67 5.47 -1.21
N ALA A 46 4.01 6.24 -2.08
CA ALA A 46 3.26 5.70 -3.22
C ALA A 46 4.17 5.01 -4.22
N LEU A 47 5.30 5.65 -4.54
CA LEU A 47 6.31 5.17 -5.47
C LEU A 47 6.93 3.85 -4.98
N GLU A 48 7.40 3.80 -3.74
CA GLU A 48 8.04 2.57 -3.21
C GLU A 48 7.03 1.41 -3.09
N CYS A 49 5.75 1.72 -2.81
CA CYS A 49 4.70 0.70 -2.82
C CYS A 49 4.46 0.16 -4.23
N VAL A 50 4.24 1.02 -5.22
CA VAL A 50 3.89 0.57 -6.59
C VAL A 50 5.05 -0.19 -7.26
N LYS A 51 6.30 0.13 -6.90
CA LYS A 51 7.51 -0.56 -7.38
C LYS A 51 7.66 -2.00 -6.85
N SER A 52 6.86 -2.39 -5.86
CA SER A 52 6.84 -3.78 -5.34
C SER A 52 5.99 -4.74 -6.20
N PHE A 53 5.38 -4.23 -7.27
CA PHE A 53 4.53 -4.99 -8.17
C PHE A 53 5.13 -5.00 -9.57
N GLU A 54 5.21 -6.20 -10.16
CA GLU A 54 5.65 -6.36 -11.54
C GLU A 54 4.48 -6.09 -12.49
N GLU A 55 3.28 -6.54 -12.12
CA GLU A 55 2.03 -6.42 -12.86
C GLU A 55 1.50 -4.97 -12.88
N PRO A 56 0.71 -4.54 -13.89
CA PRO A 56 0.13 -3.20 -13.92
C PRO A 56 -0.67 -2.90 -12.64
N THR A 57 -0.20 -1.90 -11.89
CA THR A 57 -0.67 -1.63 -10.53
C THR A 57 -0.85 -0.13 -10.32
N CYS A 58 -1.93 0.22 -9.62
CA CYS A 58 -2.19 1.55 -9.13
C CYS A 58 -2.17 1.56 -7.59
N VAL A 59 -1.46 2.53 -7.01
CA VAL A 59 -1.44 2.80 -5.57
C VAL A 59 -1.98 4.22 -5.34
N ILE A 60 -2.93 4.35 -4.40
CA ILE A 60 -3.45 5.63 -3.93
C ILE A 60 -3.08 5.80 -2.46
N ILE A 61 -2.26 6.81 -2.17
CA ILE A 61 -1.82 7.18 -0.83
C ILE A 61 -2.60 8.39 -0.31
N LYS A 62 -2.88 8.38 0.99
CA LYS A 62 -3.25 9.57 1.75
C LYS A 62 -2.51 9.55 3.10
N HIS A 63 -1.78 10.61 3.43
CA HIS A 63 -1.04 10.73 4.71
C HIS A 63 -0.12 9.53 4.95
N ALA A 64 0.76 9.27 3.98
CA ALA A 64 1.76 8.20 3.95
C ALA A 64 1.21 6.76 4.11
N ASN A 65 -0.10 6.55 3.98
CA ASN A 65 -0.74 5.24 4.05
C ASN A 65 -1.49 4.91 2.75
N PRO A 66 -1.41 3.67 2.25
CA PRO A 66 -2.27 3.18 1.18
C PRO A 66 -3.74 3.19 1.62
N CYS A 67 -4.56 3.96 0.90
CA CYS A 67 -6.03 3.89 1.03
C CYS A 67 -6.64 2.98 -0.05
N GLY A 68 -5.94 2.78 -1.17
CA GLY A 68 -6.35 1.84 -2.19
C GLY A 68 -5.18 1.35 -3.03
N VAL A 69 -5.08 0.04 -3.23
CA VAL A 69 -4.10 -0.59 -4.11
C VAL A 69 -4.81 -1.66 -4.93
N ALA A 70 -4.52 -1.73 -6.21
CA ALA A 70 -4.99 -2.84 -7.04
C ALA A 70 -4.08 -3.11 -8.23
N THR A 71 -4.08 -4.37 -8.63
CA THR A 71 -3.38 -4.89 -9.79
C THR A 71 -4.38 -5.42 -10.81
N ASP A 72 -4.12 -5.17 -12.09
CA ASP A 72 -4.91 -5.71 -13.20
C ASP A 72 -4.03 -5.84 -14.46
N VAL A 73 -4.56 -6.44 -15.53
CA VAL A 73 -3.88 -6.47 -16.83
C VAL A 73 -3.98 -5.12 -17.57
N ASP A 74 -5.02 -4.33 -17.29
CA ASP A 74 -5.18 -2.94 -17.78
C ASP A 74 -4.96 -1.96 -16.61
N ILE A 75 -3.98 -1.04 -16.75
CA ILE A 75 -3.69 -0.02 -15.74
C ILE A 75 -4.90 0.85 -15.39
N THR A 76 -5.84 1.01 -16.32
CA THR A 76 -7.11 1.72 -16.09
C THR A 76 -8.02 0.96 -15.14
N GLU A 77 -8.11 -0.35 -15.29
CA GLU A 77 -8.92 -1.18 -14.38
C GLU A 77 -8.24 -1.30 -13.02
N ALA A 78 -6.90 -1.37 -12.98
CA ALA A 78 -6.13 -1.27 -11.74
C ALA A 78 -6.42 0.06 -11.01
N TYR A 79 -6.45 1.19 -11.73
CA TYR A 79 -6.84 2.48 -11.16
C TYR A 79 -8.26 2.46 -10.58
N LYS A 80 -9.25 1.99 -11.35
CA LYS A 80 -10.65 1.93 -10.88
C LYS A 80 -10.79 1.11 -9.61
N LYS A 81 -10.20 -0.09 -9.59
CA LYS A 81 -10.19 -0.96 -8.41
C LYS A 81 -9.52 -0.29 -7.21
N ALA A 82 -8.38 0.37 -7.41
CA ALA A 82 -7.70 1.08 -6.33
C ALA A 82 -8.55 2.26 -5.81
N PHE A 83 -9.25 2.99 -6.68
CA PHE A 83 -10.16 4.06 -6.30
C PHE A 83 -11.38 3.53 -5.53
N ASP A 84 -11.99 2.45 -6.01
CA ASP A 84 -13.18 1.86 -5.39
C ASP A 84 -12.92 1.34 -3.98
N ALA A 85 -11.67 0.96 -3.66
CA ALA A 85 -11.27 0.48 -2.34
C ALA A 85 -11.62 1.47 -1.20
N ASP A 86 -11.38 2.77 -1.41
CA ASP A 86 -11.76 3.84 -0.48
C ASP A 86 -11.83 5.20 -1.20
N SER A 87 -12.89 5.36 -1.99
CA SER A 87 -13.11 6.59 -2.80
C SER A 87 -13.18 7.87 -1.96
N THR A 88 -13.59 7.76 -0.69
CA THR A 88 -13.65 8.90 0.23
C THR A 88 -12.25 9.39 0.60
N SER A 89 -11.35 8.47 1.00
CA SER A 89 -9.97 8.85 1.37
C SER A 89 -9.11 9.21 0.16
N ALA A 90 -9.41 8.63 -1.01
CA ALA A 90 -8.71 8.86 -2.26
C ALA A 90 -8.83 10.33 -2.74
N PHE A 91 -9.87 11.06 -2.33
CA PHE A 91 -10.02 12.49 -2.61
C PHE A 91 -8.85 13.32 -2.04
N GLY A 92 -8.12 14.01 -2.89
CA GLY A 92 -6.90 14.75 -2.53
C GLY A 92 -5.72 13.83 -2.18
N GLY A 93 -5.76 12.58 -2.64
CA GLY A 93 -4.66 11.62 -2.51
C GLY A 93 -3.55 11.84 -3.52
N ILE A 94 -2.55 10.95 -3.45
CA ILE A 94 -1.46 10.82 -4.39
C ILE A 94 -1.57 9.49 -5.10
N ILE A 95 -1.50 9.51 -6.43
CA ILE A 95 -1.60 8.32 -7.28
C ILE A 95 -0.21 7.97 -7.81
N ALA A 96 0.20 6.71 -7.64
CA ALA A 96 1.35 6.15 -8.33
C ALA A 96 0.92 4.99 -9.24
N LEU A 97 1.40 5.01 -10.48
CA LEU A 97 1.20 3.97 -11.49
C LEU A 97 2.56 3.39 -11.88
N ASN A 98 2.70 2.06 -11.91
CA ASN A 98 3.92 1.41 -12.45
C ASN A 98 3.86 1.19 -13.97
N ARG A 99 2.90 1.82 -14.65
CA ARG A 99 2.77 1.86 -16.10
C ARG A 99 2.51 3.29 -16.54
N LYS A 100 2.86 3.56 -17.80
CA LYS A 100 2.66 4.86 -18.44
C LYS A 100 1.21 5.32 -18.30
N LEU A 101 1.04 6.60 -17.97
CA LEU A 101 -0.28 7.22 -17.87
C LEU A 101 -0.80 7.58 -19.26
N GLU A 102 -1.89 6.91 -19.65
CA GLU A 102 -2.58 7.11 -20.92
C GLU A 102 -3.89 7.88 -20.76
N GLU A 103 -4.43 8.38 -21.89
CA GLU A 103 -5.61 9.26 -21.94
C GLU A 103 -6.82 8.70 -21.17
N LYS A 104 -7.13 7.42 -21.36
CA LYS A 104 -8.27 6.74 -20.73
C LYS A 104 -8.17 6.79 -19.20
N THR A 105 -7.01 6.43 -18.64
CA THR A 105 -6.77 6.46 -17.20
C THR A 105 -6.77 7.90 -16.67
N ALA A 106 -6.14 8.84 -17.39
CA ALA A 106 -6.13 10.25 -17.00
C ALA A 106 -7.54 10.85 -16.94
N GLN A 107 -8.40 10.53 -17.90
CA GLN A 107 -9.80 10.95 -17.93
C GLN A 107 -10.56 10.44 -16.71
N GLN A 108 -10.41 9.15 -16.38
CA GLN A 108 -11.09 8.61 -15.20
C GLN A 108 -10.61 9.22 -13.89
N ILE A 109 -9.30 9.50 -13.75
CA ILE A 109 -8.76 10.16 -12.57
C ILE A 109 -9.42 11.52 -12.36
N ILE A 110 -9.53 12.34 -13.40
CA ILE A 110 -10.10 13.69 -13.28
C ILE A 110 -11.61 13.69 -13.06
N ASP A 111 -12.31 12.66 -13.55
CA ASP A 111 -13.77 12.53 -13.42
C ASP A 111 -14.16 12.05 -12.02
N ASN A 112 -13.36 11.17 -11.44
CA ASN A 112 -13.66 10.54 -10.16
C ASN A 112 -13.26 11.38 -8.95
N GLN A 113 -12.14 12.11 -9.01
CA GLN A 113 -11.62 12.80 -7.82
C GLN A 113 -10.75 14.02 -8.09
N PHE A 114 -10.65 14.87 -7.08
CA PHE A 114 -9.51 15.78 -6.95
C PHE A 114 -8.28 14.96 -6.54
N VAL A 115 -7.13 15.21 -7.18
CA VAL A 115 -5.85 14.54 -6.88
C VAL A 115 -4.76 15.60 -6.69
N GLU A 116 -3.89 15.40 -5.68
CA GLU A 116 -2.79 16.32 -5.38
C GLU A 116 -1.59 16.09 -6.32
N VAL A 117 -1.18 14.82 -6.45
CA VAL A 117 -0.02 14.39 -7.23
C VAL A 117 -0.31 13.09 -7.98
N ILE A 118 0.18 12.99 -9.21
CA ILE A 118 0.22 11.74 -9.98
C ILE A 118 1.68 11.48 -10.36
N ILE A 119 2.17 10.26 -10.17
CA ILE A 119 3.51 9.82 -10.60
C ILE A 119 3.42 8.54 -11.45
N ALA A 120 4.12 8.53 -12.59
CA ALA A 120 4.12 7.40 -13.54
C ALA A 120 5.44 7.32 -14.34
N PRO A 121 5.81 6.15 -14.90
CA PRO A 121 7.00 5.97 -15.74
C PRO A 121 6.79 6.50 -17.18
N GLY A 122 6.15 7.67 -17.30
CA GLY A 122 5.75 8.28 -18.56
C GLY A 122 4.33 8.83 -18.56
N VAL A 123 4.11 9.94 -19.23
CA VAL A 123 2.78 10.53 -19.47
C VAL A 123 2.58 10.78 -20.96
N SER A 124 1.52 10.23 -21.55
CA SER A 124 1.26 10.48 -22.97
C SER A 124 0.79 11.91 -23.23
N SER A 125 1.02 12.40 -24.45
CA SER A 125 0.63 13.76 -24.83
C SER A 125 -0.89 13.97 -24.78
N SER A 126 -1.68 12.92 -24.99
CA SER A 126 -3.13 12.95 -24.81
C SER A 126 -3.52 12.99 -23.33
N ALA A 127 -2.90 12.17 -22.47
CA ALA A 127 -3.09 12.26 -21.02
C ALA A 127 -2.74 13.65 -20.47
N GLN A 128 -1.62 14.22 -20.91
CA GLN A 128 -1.19 15.57 -20.51
C GLN A 128 -2.23 16.64 -20.87
N LYS A 129 -2.89 16.53 -22.03
CA LYS A 129 -3.97 17.47 -22.42
C LYS A 129 -5.17 17.39 -21.47
N ILE A 130 -5.54 16.18 -21.04
CA ILE A 130 -6.62 15.97 -20.06
C ILE A 130 -6.24 16.58 -18.71
N LEU A 131 -5.04 16.30 -18.22
CA LEU A 131 -4.55 16.79 -16.91
C LEU A 131 -4.36 18.31 -16.88
N ASN A 132 -4.05 18.94 -18.02
CA ASN A 132 -3.94 20.39 -18.16
C ASN A 132 -5.28 21.12 -17.91
N THR A 133 -6.43 20.44 -17.98
CA THR A 133 -7.72 21.02 -17.57
C THR A 133 -7.79 21.32 -16.07
N LYS A 134 -6.87 20.75 -15.28
CA LYS A 134 -6.70 20.93 -13.84
C LYS A 134 -5.25 21.34 -13.53
N GLU A 135 -4.91 22.59 -13.87
CA GLU A 135 -3.55 23.16 -13.80
C GLU A 135 -2.80 22.98 -12.46
N ASN A 136 -3.53 22.72 -11.37
CA ASN A 136 -2.96 22.60 -10.03
C ASN A 136 -2.45 21.20 -9.69
N ILE A 137 -2.86 20.16 -10.43
CA ILE A 137 -2.40 18.78 -10.22
C ILE A 137 -0.91 18.73 -10.53
N ARG A 138 -0.08 18.23 -9.59
CA ARG A 138 1.32 17.93 -9.90
C ARG A 138 1.38 16.61 -10.64
N VAL A 139 2.00 16.63 -11.82
CA VAL A 139 2.25 15.42 -12.59
C VAL A 139 3.75 15.22 -12.63
N LEU A 140 4.18 14.08 -12.11
CA LEU A 140 5.57 13.70 -12.00
C LEU A 140 5.83 12.52 -12.95
N GLU A 141 6.88 12.64 -13.74
CA GLU A 141 7.35 11.61 -14.63
C GLU A 141 8.67 11.05 -14.12
N MET A 142 8.82 9.73 -14.16
CA MET A 142 10.09 9.05 -13.90
C MET A 142 10.49 8.24 -15.13
N GLU A 143 11.79 8.10 -15.35
CA GLU A 143 12.31 7.35 -16.49
C GLU A 143 12.12 5.83 -16.30
N SER A 144 12.26 5.31 -15.07
CA SER A 144 12.05 3.90 -14.75
C SER A 144 11.49 3.71 -13.34
N MET A 145 10.65 2.68 -13.16
CA MET A 145 10.13 2.21 -11.87
C MET A 145 10.46 0.73 -11.63
N ASP A 146 11.46 0.19 -12.33
CA ASP A 146 11.65 -1.27 -12.43
C ASP A 146 12.54 -1.85 -11.32
N LYS A 147 13.04 -0.99 -10.42
CA LYS A 147 14.02 -1.37 -9.38
C LYS A 147 13.64 -0.82 -8.02
N LEU A 148 13.51 -1.71 -7.05
CA LEU A 148 13.38 -1.33 -5.65
C LEU A 148 14.58 -0.48 -5.18
N SER A 149 14.30 0.46 -4.29
CA SER A 149 15.34 1.30 -3.70
C SER A 149 16.24 0.47 -2.78
N SER A 150 17.56 0.68 -2.84
CA SER A 150 18.54 -0.02 -2.01
C SER A 150 19.32 0.95 -1.11
N GLY A 151 20.00 0.38 -0.11
CA GLY A 151 20.82 1.14 0.84
C GLY A 151 20.12 1.36 2.17
N PHE A 152 20.38 2.51 2.80
CA PHE A 152 19.95 2.80 4.16
C PHE A 152 18.78 3.78 4.22
N LYS A 153 17.87 3.53 5.16
CA LYS A 153 16.85 4.46 5.63
C LYS A 153 17.34 5.15 6.90
N PHE A 154 17.05 6.44 6.99
CA PHE A 154 17.44 7.31 8.09
C PHE A 154 16.20 7.79 8.83
N LEU A 155 16.25 7.81 10.16
CA LEU A 155 15.22 8.39 11.01
C LEU A 155 15.89 9.25 12.07
N SER A 156 15.64 10.57 12.04
CA SER A 156 16.11 11.48 13.07
C SER A 156 15.40 11.21 14.39
N VAL A 157 16.14 11.22 15.49
CA VAL A 157 15.60 11.25 16.86
C VAL A 157 16.14 12.50 17.57
N THR A 158 15.58 12.85 18.72
CA THR A 158 16.11 13.97 19.51
C THR A 158 17.59 13.73 19.81
N ASP A 159 18.43 14.67 19.36
CA ASP A 159 19.88 14.65 19.50
C ASP A 159 20.58 13.41 18.91
N GLY A 160 19.97 12.73 17.93
CA GLY A 160 20.55 11.53 17.33
C GLY A 160 19.97 11.10 15.98
N LEU A 161 20.47 9.97 15.46
CA LEU A 161 20.10 9.41 14.16
C LEU A 161 20.05 7.88 14.22
N LEU A 162 18.94 7.30 13.77
CA LEU A 162 18.81 5.87 13.51
C LEU A 162 19.07 5.59 12.04
N ILE A 163 19.79 4.51 11.76
CA ILE A 163 20.15 4.06 10.41
C ILE A 163 19.86 2.56 10.33
N GLN A 164 19.12 2.14 9.30
CA GLN A 164 18.81 0.74 9.02
C GLN A 164 18.80 0.49 7.52
N GLU A 165 18.88 -0.77 7.09
CA GLU A 165 18.65 -1.12 5.69
C GLU A 165 17.19 -0.84 5.29
N ILE A 166 16.98 -0.51 4.01
CA ILE A 166 15.64 -0.45 3.43
C ILE A 166 15.06 -1.87 3.44
N ASP A 167 13.83 -1.99 3.94
CA ASP A 167 13.11 -3.26 3.92
C ASP A 167 12.71 -3.61 2.48
N ASN A 168 13.50 -4.47 1.84
CA ASN A 168 13.22 -5.11 0.55
C ASN A 168 12.84 -6.59 0.71
N GLY A 169 12.51 -7.02 1.94
CA GLY A 169 12.02 -8.38 2.17
C GLY A 169 10.82 -8.66 1.27
N SER A 170 10.85 -9.83 0.63
CA SER A 170 9.79 -10.33 -0.26
C SER A 170 9.70 -11.84 -0.11
N ILE A 171 8.51 -12.36 -0.37
CA ILE A 171 8.19 -13.78 -0.34
C ILE A 171 7.41 -14.14 -1.59
N SER A 172 7.49 -15.40 -1.97
CA SER A 172 6.75 -16.01 -3.06
C SER A 172 5.98 -17.23 -2.55
N ALA A 173 5.15 -17.84 -3.40
CA ALA A 173 4.32 -18.99 -3.01
C ALA A 173 5.13 -20.17 -2.41
N LYS A 174 6.39 -20.32 -2.84
CA LYS A 174 7.33 -21.36 -2.39
C LYS A 174 7.93 -21.10 -1.01
N ASP A 175 7.82 -19.87 -0.49
CA ASP A 175 8.30 -19.49 0.85
C ASP A 175 7.19 -19.63 1.90
N LEU A 176 5.95 -19.90 1.48
CA LEU A 176 4.78 -19.96 2.36
C LEU A 176 4.73 -21.26 3.15
N LYS A 177 4.55 -21.16 4.47
CA LYS A 177 4.28 -22.30 5.34
C LYS A 177 2.80 -22.33 5.70
N ILE A 178 2.05 -23.26 5.13
CA ILE A 178 0.66 -23.51 5.52
C ILE A 178 0.68 -24.23 6.88
N VAL A 179 0.05 -23.62 7.89
CA VAL A 179 0.05 -24.13 9.28
C VAL A 179 -1.33 -24.60 9.76
N SER A 180 -2.40 -24.17 9.10
CA SER A 180 -3.76 -24.68 9.33
C SER A 180 -3.98 -26.06 8.70
N SER A 181 -5.05 -26.74 9.13
CA SER A 181 -5.54 -27.98 8.52
C SER A 181 -6.17 -27.75 7.14
N ARG A 182 -6.82 -26.61 6.92
CA ARG A 182 -7.35 -26.22 5.61
C ARG A 182 -6.21 -25.66 4.75
N GLU A 183 -6.06 -26.19 3.53
CA GLU A 183 -5.18 -25.61 2.52
C GLU A 183 -5.86 -24.44 1.79
N PRO A 184 -5.13 -23.36 1.50
CA PRO A 184 -5.65 -22.26 0.68
C PRO A 184 -5.79 -22.70 -0.79
N THR A 185 -6.76 -22.13 -1.48
CA THR A 185 -6.86 -22.20 -2.95
C THR A 185 -5.77 -21.37 -3.61
N GLU A 186 -5.52 -21.58 -4.90
CA GLU A 186 -4.57 -20.76 -5.66
C GLU A 186 -4.92 -19.26 -5.62
N GLU A 187 -6.20 -18.92 -5.74
CA GLU A 187 -6.71 -17.54 -5.64
C GLU A 187 -6.42 -16.95 -4.26
N GLU A 188 -6.67 -17.69 -3.18
CA GLU A 188 -6.37 -17.24 -1.81
C GLU A 188 -4.86 -17.07 -1.57
N VAL A 189 -4.01 -17.88 -2.20
CA VAL A 189 -2.56 -17.69 -2.15
C VAL A 189 -2.16 -16.38 -2.85
N GLN A 190 -2.73 -16.08 -4.02
CA GLN A 190 -2.47 -14.82 -4.72
C GLN A 190 -2.93 -13.62 -3.89
N ASP A 191 -4.15 -13.67 -3.36
CA ASP A 191 -4.69 -12.58 -2.53
C ASP A 191 -3.91 -12.38 -1.23
N CYS A 192 -3.43 -13.46 -0.59
CA CYS A 192 -2.52 -13.38 0.56
C CYS A 192 -1.20 -12.72 0.18
N LEU A 193 -0.55 -13.12 -0.92
CA LEU A 193 0.70 -12.51 -1.37
C LEU A 193 0.53 -11.04 -1.75
N PHE A 194 -0.58 -10.70 -2.42
CA PHE A 194 -0.93 -9.31 -2.72
C PHE A 194 -1.14 -8.50 -1.43
N ALA A 195 -1.98 -8.98 -0.50
CA ALA A 195 -2.22 -8.31 0.77
C ALA A 195 -0.94 -8.14 1.57
N TRP A 196 -0.06 -9.15 1.58
CA TRP A 196 1.24 -9.12 2.24
C TRP A 196 2.15 -8.02 1.69
N LYS A 197 2.26 -7.92 0.35
CA LYS A 197 3.01 -6.84 -0.31
C LYS A 197 2.48 -5.47 0.07
N VAL A 198 1.16 -5.27 0.09
CA VAL A 198 0.55 -3.99 0.49
C VAL A 198 0.79 -3.70 1.97
N CYS A 199 0.61 -4.69 2.84
CA CYS A 199 0.69 -4.55 4.29
C CYS A 199 2.06 -4.02 4.76
N LYS A 200 3.14 -4.37 4.05
CA LYS A 200 4.49 -3.83 4.25
C LYS A 200 4.58 -2.30 4.16
N PHE A 201 3.67 -1.66 3.42
CA PHE A 201 3.67 -0.22 3.21
C PHE A 201 2.73 0.56 4.14
N VAL A 202 1.86 -0.14 4.87
CA VAL A 202 0.93 0.44 5.84
C VAL A 202 1.63 0.66 7.18
N LYS A 203 1.33 1.75 7.89
CA LYS A 203 1.89 1.97 9.23
C LYS A 203 1.37 0.94 10.25
N SER A 204 2.25 0.49 11.14
CA SER A 204 1.96 -0.56 12.11
C SER A 204 1.16 -0.06 13.32
N ASN A 205 0.34 -0.91 13.95
CA ASN A 205 0.01 -2.26 13.51
C ASN A 205 -0.93 -2.24 12.30
N ALA A 206 -0.63 -3.04 11.29
CA ALA A 206 -1.33 -2.99 10.01
C ALA A 206 -2.14 -4.27 9.77
N ILE A 207 -3.39 -4.09 9.33
CA ILE A 207 -4.22 -5.17 8.79
C ILE A 207 -4.69 -4.76 7.40
N VAL A 208 -4.50 -5.63 6.42
CA VAL A 208 -4.96 -5.43 5.04
C VAL A 208 -5.87 -6.57 4.65
N TYR A 209 -7.09 -6.23 4.22
CA TYR A 209 -7.98 -7.16 3.55
C TYR A 209 -7.86 -7.00 2.05
N ALA A 210 -7.77 -8.12 1.33
CA ALA A 210 -7.71 -8.12 -0.11
C ALA A 210 -8.53 -9.24 -0.72
N LYS A 211 -8.96 -9.00 -1.96
CA LYS A 211 -9.62 -9.99 -2.80
C LYS A 211 -9.39 -9.66 -4.27
N ASN A 212 -9.13 -10.66 -5.10
CA ASN A 212 -8.87 -10.53 -6.53
C ASN A 212 -7.80 -9.45 -6.86
N ASN A 213 -6.68 -9.46 -6.12
CA ASN A 213 -5.60 -8.46 -6.23
C ASN A 213 -6.03 -7.00 -6.08
N GLN A 214 -7.02 -6.75 -5.22
CA GLN A 214 -7.52 -5.42 -4.85
C GLN A 214 -7.62 -5.34 -3.33
N THR A 215 -7.17 -4.23 -2.74
CA THR A 215 -7.44 -3.95 -1.33
C THR A 215 -8.92 -3.71 -1.13
N VAL A 216 -9.50 -4.43 -0.17
CA VAL A 216 -10.90 -4.32 0.23
C VAL A 216 -11.05 -3.43 1.47
N GLY A 217 -10.05 -3.43 2.35
CA GLY A 217 -10.03 -2.58 3.54
C GLY A 217 -8.64 -2.54 4.17
N VAL A 218 -8.28 -1.40 4.75
CA VAL A 218 -6.96 -1.16 5.36
C VAL A 218 -7.14 -0.54 6.75
N GLY A 219 -6.60 -1.22 7.76
CA GLY A 219 -6.49 -0.71 9.12
C GLY A 219 -5.04 -0.33 9.42
N ALA A 220 -4.76 0.96 9.49
CA ALA A 220 -3.40 1.49 9.61
C ALA A 220 -3.14 2.13 10.99
N GLY A 221 -1.93 1.92 11.51
CA GLY A 221 -1.34 2.75 12.56
C GLY A 221 -1.90 2.55 13.97
N GLN A 222 -2.58 1.43 14.25
CA GLN A 222 -3.20 1.24 15.56
C GLN A 222 -2.27 0.57 16.58
N MET A 223 -2.45 0.94 17.85
CA MET A 223 -1.75 0.30 18.97
C MET A 223 -2.20 -1.15 19.17
N SER A 224 -3.45 -1.47 18.81
CA SER A 224 -4.05 -2.80 18.86
C SER A 224 -4.31 -3.34 17.45
N ARG A 225 -3.93 -4.59 17.18
CA ARG A 225 -4.23 -5.25 15.89
C ARG A 225 -5.72 -5.52 15.70
N ILE A 226 -6.45 -5.68 16.80
CA ILE A 226 -7.91 -5.87 16.76
C ILE A 226 -8.56 -4.59 16.21
N ASP A 227 -8.10 -3.42 16.65
CA ASP A 227 -8.61 -2.13 16.17
C ASP A 227 -8.30 -1.96 14.69
N SER A 228 -7.09 -2.34 14.24
CA SER A 228 -6.76 -2.35 12.80
C SER A 228 -7.68 -3.30 12.01
N ALA A 229 -7.96 -4.50 12.50
CA ALA A 229 -8.87 -5.44 11.84
C ALA A 229 -10.30 -4.88 11.74
N GLN A 230 -10.81 -4.29 12.83
CA GLN A 230 -12.14 -3.67 12.85
C GLN A 230 -12.23 -2.46 11.93
N ILE A 231 -11.21 -1.60 11.89
CA ILE A 231 -11.15 -0.47 10.96
C ILE A 231 -11.12 -0.97 9.51
N ALA A 232 -10.30 -1.98 9.20
CA ALA A 232 -10.26 -2.56 7.85
C ALA A 232 -11.64 -3.10 7.43
N ALA A 233 -12.36 -3.78 8.33
CA ALA A 233 -13.70 -4.27 8.07
C ALA A 233 -14.71 -3.14 7.85
N SER A 234 -14.71 -2.12 8.72
CA SER A 234 -15.59 -0.95 8.60
C SER A 234 -15.37 -0.23 7.27
N LYS A 235 -14.10 -0.04 6.88
CA LYS A 235 -13.74 0.58 5.60
C LYS A 235 -14.23 -0.24 4.41
N ALA A 236 -14.12 -1.57 4.48
CA ALA A 236 -14.66 -2.45 3.44
C ALA A 236 -16.17 -2.29 3.28
N GLU A 237 -16.92 -2.28 4.38
CA GLU A 237 -18.37 -2.11 4.35
C GLU A 237 -18.79 -0.73 3.84
N GLU A 238 -18.13 0.34 4.28
CA GLU A 238 -18.34 1.71 3.79
C GLU A 238 -18.16 1.83 2.27
N SER A 239 -17.15 1.13 1.73
CA SER A 239 -16.86 1.06 0.30
C SER A 239 -17.72 0.04 -0.45
N GLY A 240 -18.70 -0.60 0.21
CA GLY A 240 -19.65 -1.52 -0.41
C GLY A 240 -19.11 -2.94 -0.65
N PHE A 241 -17.95 -3.27 -0.10
CA PHE A 241 -17.38 -4.61 -0.16
C PHE A 241 -17.89 -5.51 0.96
N LYS A 242 -17.72 -6.82 0.76
CA LYS A 242 -17.92 -7.83 1.79
C LYS A 242 -16.56 -8.41 2.15
N THR A 243 -16.26 -8.47 3.45
CA THR A 243 -15.06 -9.13 3.98
C THR A 243 -15.09 -10.65 3.78
N LYS A 244 -16.29 -11.24 3.60
CA LYS A 244 -16.46 -12.68 3.44
C LYS A 244 -15.64 -13.23 2.25
N GLY A 245 -14.75 -14.16 2.55
CA GLY A 245 -13.85 -14.80 1.60
C GLY A 245 -12.74 -13.90 1.09
N CYS A 246 -12.37 -12.84 1.84
CA CYS A 246 -11.15 -12.09 1.60
C CYS A 246 -9.96 -12.75 2.30
N ALA A 247 -8.77 -12.48 1.79
CA ALA A 247 -7.52 -12.72 2.48
C ALA A 247 -7.24 -11.58 3.49
N MET A 248 -6.64 -11.90 4.63
CA MET A 248 -6.15 -10.95 5.62
C MET A 248 -4.63 -11.07 5.76
N ALA A 249 -3.91 -9.97 5.57
CA ALA A 249 -2.50 -9.85 5.94
C ALA A 249 -2.32 -9.05 7.24
N SER A 250 -1.39 -9.50 8.09
CA SER A 250 -0.95 -8.78 9.29
C SER A 250 0.56 -8.60 9.26
N ASP A 251 1.05 -7.37 9.38
CA ASP A 251 2.48 -7.05 9.29
C ASP A 251 3.34 -7.71 10.38
N ALA A 252 2.71 -8.04 11.50
CA ALA A 252 3.25 -8.72 12.66
C ALA A 252 2.39 -9.91 13.08
N PHE A 253 2.95 -10.80 13.91
CA PHE A 253 2.22 -11.98 14.39
C PHE A 253 1.01 -11.60 15.27
N PHE A 254 -0.03 -12.43 15.33
CA PHE A 254 -1.10 -12.26 16.32
C PHE A 254 -0.62 -12.70 17.71
N PRO A 255 -0.83 -11.91 18.77
CA PRO A 255 -0.36 -12.28 20.11
C PRO A 255 -1.30 -13.28 20.79
N PHE A 256 -2.59 -13.28 20.42
CA PHE A 256 -3.65 -14.11 21.00
C PHE A 256 -4.63 -14.55 19.89
N ARG A 257 -5.48 -15.54 20.20
CA ARG A 257 -6.50 -16.06 19.28
C ARG A 257 -7.61 -15.07 18.94
N ASP A 258 -7.80 -14.04 19.77
CA ASP A 258 -8.87 -13.04 19.61
C ASP A 258 -8.86 -12.34 18.23
N GLY A 259 -7.68 -12.04 17.68
CA GLY A 259 -7.55 -11.51 16.33
C GLY A 259 -8.06 -12.47 15.26
N ILE A 260 -7.92 -13.77 15.48
CA ILE A 260 -8.40 -14.83 14.58
C ILE A 260 -9.92 -15.00 14.74
N ASP A 261 -10.43 -14.97 15.97
CA ASP A 261 -11.87 -15.04 16.25
C ASP A 261 -12.61 -13.83 15.61
N VAL A 262 -12.00 -12.63 15.66
CA VAL A 262 -12.51 -11.43 14.97
C VAL A 262 -12.51 -11.63 13.46
N ALA A 263 -11.41 -12.09 12.86
CA ALA A 263 -11.34 -12.37 11.42
C ALA A 263 -12.38 -13.42 10.98
N ALA A 264 -12.59 -14.47 11.79
CA ALA A 264 -13.60 -15.49 11.55
C ALA A 264 -15.03 -14.90 11.57
N SER A 265 -15.32 -14.00 12.52
CA SER A 265 -16.63 -13.32 12.60
C SER A 265 -16.94 -12.45 11.37
N MET A 266 -15.89 -11.95 10.71
CA MET A 266 -15.95 -11.17 9.46
C MET A 266 -15.96 -12.07 8.21
N GLY A 267 -15.85 -13.38 8.38
CA GLY A 267 -15.86 -14.35 7.29
C GLY A 267 -14.60 -14.36 6.42
N ILE A 268 -13.46 -13.89 6.95
CA ILE A 268 -12.15 -14.03 6.30
C ILE A 268 -11.89 -15.52 6.00
N SER A 269 -11.32 -15.84 4.83
CA SER A 269 -11.08 -17.25 4.46
C SER A 269 -9.62 -17.65 4.54
N SER A 270 -8.69 -16.71 4.39
CA SER A 270 -7.26 -16.95 4.49
C SER A 270 -6.54 -15.83 5.25
N ILE A 271 -5.51 -16.20 6.01
CA ILE A 271 -4.70 -15.29 6.83
C ILE A 271 -3.23 -15.52 6.51
N ILE A 272 -2.48 -14.44 6.28
CA ILE A 272 -1.03 -14.46 6.14
C ILE A 272 -0.38 -13.57 7.21
N GLN A 273 0.58 -14.13 7.95
CA GLN A 273 1.28 -13.44 9.02
C GLN A 273 2.70 -13.99 9.20
N PRO A 274 3.60 -13.34 9.97
CA PRO A 274 4.94 -13.87 10.22
C PRO A 274 4.94 -15.20 10.98
N GLY A 275 4.03 -15.37 11.94
CA GLY A 275 4.18 -16.37 13.01
C GLY A 275 5.25 -15.98 14.04
N GLY A 276 5.49 -16.84 15.03
CA GLY A 276 6.48 -16.65 16.09
C GLY A 276 5.92 -16.20 17.44
N SER A 277 4.60 -16.33 17.66
CA SER A 277 4.04 -16.17 19.01
C SER A 277 4.34 -17.41 19.85
N ILE A 278 4.53 -17.22 21.16
CA ILE A 278 4.55 -18.33 22.13
C ILE A 278 3.20 -19.08 22.12
N ARG A 279 2.14 -18.44 21.62
CA ARG A 279 0.78 -18.96 21.54
C ARG A 279 0.36 -19.34 20.11
N ASP A 280 1.32 -19.58 19.21
CA ASP A 280 0.99 -19.94 17.82
C ASP A 280 0.06 -21.16 17.74
N ASP A 281 0.20 -22.15 18.61
CA ASP A 281 -0.68 -23.33 18.64
C ASP A 281 -2.14 -22.95 18.90
N GLU A 282 -2.41 -22.04 19.85
CA GLU A 282 -3.76 -21.53 20.17
C GLU A 282 -4.36 -20.74 19.00
N ILE A 283 -3.52 -19.99 18.29
CA ILE A 283 -3.90 -19.15 17.14
C ILE A 283 -4.21 -20.02 15.92
N ILE A 284 -3.41 -21.07 15.69
CA ILE A 284 -3.63 -22.05 14.62
C ILE A 284 -4.91 -22.85 14.89
N GLU A 285 -5.14 -23.26 16.14
CA GLU A 285 -6.38 -23.95 16.54
C GLU A 285 -7.62 -23.10 16.24
N ALA A 286 -7.62 -21.81 16.59
CA ALA A 286 -8.72 -20.90 16.27
C ALA A 286 -8.98 -20.77 14.75
N ALA A 287 -7.92 -20.76 13.93
CA ALA A 287 -8.07 -20.76 12.49
C ALA A 287 -8.68 -22.07 11.95
N ASN A 288 -8.28 -23.20 12.53
CA ASN A 288 -8.83 -24.52 12.18
C ASN A 288 -10.31 -24.64 12.57
N GLU A 289 -10.69 -24.18 13.77
CA GLU A 289 -12.08 -24.12 14.24
C GLU A 289 -12.96 -23.30 13.29
N ALA A 290 -12.42 -22.20 12.76
CA ALA A 290 -13.09 -21.32 11.81
C ALA A 290 -13.00 -21.80 10.34
N ASN A 291 -12.34 -22.93 10.06
CA ASN A 291 -12.06 -23.43 8.71
C ASN A 291 -11.38 -22.37 7.80
N MET A 292 -10.43 -21.63 8.37
CA MET A 292 -9.61 -20.65 7.65
C MET A 292 -8.26 -21.24 7.28
N ALA A 293 -7.72 -20.84 6.13
CA ALA A 293 -6.33 -21.13 5.80
C ALA A 293 -5.42 -20.15 6.54
N MET A 294 -4.37 -20.63 7.21
CA MET A 294 -3.38 -19.80 7.88
C MET A 294 -1.99 -20.09 7.33
N ILE A 295 -1.30 -19.02 6.95
CA ILE A 295 -0.01 -19.05 6.27
C ILE A 295 1.00 -18.25 7.10
N PHE A 296 2.13 -18.89 7.43
CA PHE A 296 3.28 -18.25 8.06
C PHE A 296 4.36 -17.91 7.04
N THR A 297 4.93 -16.71 7.18
CA THR A 297 6.00 -16.21 6.30
C THR A 297 7.37 -16.23 6.96
N GLY A 298 7.43 -16.24 8.30
CA GLY A 298 8.67 -16.05 9.07
C GLY A 298 9.29 -14.65 8.93
N MET A 299 8.62 -13.72 8.28
CA MET A 299 9.13 -12.38 7.96
C MET A 299 8.18 -11.33 8.52
N ARG A 300 8.70 -10.31 9.22
CA ARG A 300 7.91 -9.21 9.80
C ARG A 300 8.20 -7.89 9.09
N HIS A 301 7.16 -7.14 8.74
CA HIS A 301 7.28 -5.85 8.04
C HIS A 301 6.76 -4.67 8.89
N PHE A 302 7.32 -4.49 10.08
CA PHE A 302 6.91 -3.42 10.97
C PHE A 302 7.37 -2.04 10.45
N ARG A 303 6.50 -1.04 10.50
CA ARG A 303 6.74 0.33 10.03
C ARG A 303 6.08 1.36 10.96
N HIS A 304 6.90 2.22 11.56
CA HIS A 304 6.44 3.49 12.17
C HIS A 304 6.04 4.49 11.09
#